data_AF-A0A7W3YLI4-F1
#
_entry.id   AF-A0A7W3YLI4-F1
#
_cell.length_a   1.000
_cell.length_b   1.000
_cell.length_c   1.000
_cell.angle_alpha   90.00
_cell.angle_beta   90.00
_cell.angle_gamma   90.00
#
_symmetry.space_group_name_H-M   'P 1'
#
loop_
_entity.id
_entity.type
_entity.pdbx_description
1 polymer ?
#
loop_
_entity_poly.entity_id
_entity_poly.type
_entity_poly.pdbx_seq_one_letter_code
_entity_poly.pdbx_strand_id
1 'polypeptide(L)' 'MNKEHGQVTGIIWRGPDDLAVYQRLKKYADKKNISVSKAAKQLLITALNKD' A
#
# COMPACT_ATOMS: atom_id res chain seq x y z
N MET A 1 8.37 21.71 -10.27
CA MET A 1 8.05 20.57 -9.40
C MET A 1 8.64 19.31 -10.04
N ASN A 2 9.83 18.90 -9.62
CA ASN A 2 10.51 17.69 -10.11
C ASN A 2 9.73 16.47 -9.60
N LYS A 3 8.89 15.86 -10.45
CA LYS A 3 8.29 14.56 -10.15
C LYS A 3 9.32 13.50 -10.51
N GLU A 4 9.82 12.79 -9.52
CA GLU A 4 10.75 11.68 -9.72
C GLU A 4 10.13 10.63 -10.64
N HIS A 5 10.92 10.10 -11.58
CA HIS A 5 10.49 9.06 -12.52
C HIS A 5 10.05 7.81 -11.73
N GLY A 6 8.79 7.40 -11.88
CA GLY A 6 8.23 6.18 -11.27
C GLY A 6 7.21 6.39 -10.15
N GLN A 7 6.75 7.62 -9.90
CA GLN A 7 5.73 7.88 -8.88
C GLN A 7 4.36 7.28 -9.28
N VAL A 8 3.99 6.13 -8.70
CA VAL A 8 2.59 5.68 -8.64
C VAL A 8 1.84 6.70 -7.77
N THR A 9 0.95 7.49 -8.38
CA THR A 9 0.31 8.65 -7.74
C THR A 9 -0.74 8.31 -6.68
N GLY A 10 -1.04 7.03 -6.48
CA GLY A 10 -1.90 6.53 -5.40
C GLY A 10 -2.56 5.21 -5.78
N ILE A 11 -2.86 4.36 -4.78
CA ILE A 11 -3.72 3.19 -4.96
C ILE A 11 -5.16 3.66 -4.76
N ILE A 12 -6.00 3.50 -5.79
CA ILE A 12 -7.41 3.88 -5.73
C ILE A 12 -8.25 2.62 -5.49
N TRP A 13 -8.91 2.58 -4.34
CA TRP A 13 -9.78 1.47 -3.93
C TRP A 13 -11.19 1.73 -4.47
N ARG A 14 -11.61 1.00 -5.52
CA ARG A 14 -12.89 1.23 -6.21
C ARG A 14 -13.83 0.04 -6.08
N GLY A 15 -14.32 -0.18 -4.87
CA GLY A 15 -15.35 -1.20 -4.63
C GLY A 15 -15.38 -1.70 -3.20
N PRO A 16 -16.41 -2.49 -2.84
CA PRO A 16 -16.51 -3.10 -1.52
C PRO A 16 -15.36 -4.08 -1.25
N ASP A 17 -14.86 -4.78 -2.26
CA ASP A 17 -13.74 -5.71 -2.15
C ASP A 17 -12.41 -4.98 -1.88
N ASP A 18 -12.13 -3.94 -2.68
CA ASP A 18 -11.01 -3.04 -2.46
C ASP A 18 -11.02 -2.40 -1.07
N LEU A 19 -12.20 -2.03 -0.56
CA LEU A 19 -12.33 -1.47 0.78
C LEU A 19 -11.98 -2.49 1.86
N ALA A 20 -12.35 -3.77 1.68
CA ALA A 20 -11.98 -4.83 2.60
C ALA A 20 -10.45 -5.05 2.63
N VAL A 21 -9.80 -4.98 1.48
CA VAL A 21 -8.33 -5.04 1.36
C VAL A 21 -7.69 -3.82 2.02
N TYR A 22 -8.19 -2.62 1.77
CA TYR A 22 -7.73 -1.39 2.43
C TYR A 22 -7.85 -1.48 3.94
N GLN A 23 -8.97 -1.96 4.48
CA GLN A 23 -9.16 -2.11 5.93
C GLN A 23 -8.16 -3.10 6.53
N ARG A 24 -7.88 -4.21 5.85
CA ARG A 24 -6.84 -5.16 6.26
C ARG A 24 -5.45 -4.53 6.26
N LEU A 25 -5.13 -3.79 5.19
CA LEU A 25 -3.86 -3.07 5.08
C LEU A 25 -3.73 -2.00 6.17
N LYS A 26 -4.81 -1.27 6.48
CA LYS A 26 -4.85 -0.28 7.56
C LYS A 26 -4.58 -0.91 8.92
N LYS A 27 -5.21 -2.05 9.23
CA LYS A 27 -4.95 -2.80 10.48
C LYS A 27 -3.49 -3.26 10.57
N TYR A 28 -2.91 -3.70 9.47
CA TYR A 28 -1.48 -4.06 9.42
C TYR A 28 -0.58 -2.84 9.68
N ALA A 29 -0.89 -1.71 9.05
CA ALA A 29 -0.13 -0.47 9.20
C ALA A 29 -0.18 0.04 10.64
N ASP A 30 -1.36 0.00 11.27
CA ASP A 30 -1.60 0.39 12.66
C ASP A 30 -0.80 -0.46 13.65
N LYS A 31 -0.86 -1.79 13.51
CA LYS A 31 -0.06 -2.74 14.31
C LYS A 31 1.45 -2.48 14.25
N LYS A 32 1.93 -1.92 13.14
CA LYS A 32 3.35 -1.61 12.91
C LYS A 32 3.69 -0.14 13.13
N ASN A 33 2.72 0.68 13.53
CA ASN A 33 2.87 2.12 13.71
C ASN A 33 3.45 2.82 12.47
N ILE A 34 2.98 2.45 11.28
CA ILE A 34 3.41 3.03 9.99
C ILE A 34 2.21 3.55 9.19
N SER A 35 2.48 4.38 8.18
CA SER A 35 1.44 4.82 7.25
C SER A 35 0.97 3.69 6.33
N VAL A 36 -0.30 3.75 5.90
CA VAL A 36 -0.91 2.76 4.99
C VAL A 36 -0.11 2.64 3.68
N SER A 37 0.39 3.75 3.14
CA SER A 37 1.21 3.75 1.92
C SER A 37 2.57 3.06 2.14
N LYS A 38 3.19 3.22 3.31
CA LYS A 38 4.44 2.53 3.65
C LYS A 38 4.21 1.04 3.83
N ALA A 39 3.11 0.65 4.49
CA ALA A 39 2.69 -0.74 4.59
C ALA A 39 2.46 -1.38 3.21
N ALA A 40 1.75 -0.68 2.31
CA ALA A 40 1.53 -1.15 0.94
C ALA A 40 2.86 -1.42 0.23
N LYS A 41 3.77 -0.43 0.25
CA LYS A 41 5.09 -0.55 -0.39
C LYS A 41 5.89 -1.72 0.17
N GLN A 42 5.91 -1.90 1.48
CA GLN A 42 6.64 -3.02 2.11
C GLN A 42 6.08 -4.38 1.73
N LEU A 43 4.76 -4.54 1.75
CA LEU A 43 4.11 -5.80 1.35
C LEU A 43 4.34 -6.10 -0.12
N LEU A 44 4.31 -5.09 -0.98
CA LEU A 44 4.53 -5.22 -2.42
C LEU A 44 5.97 -5.63 -2.73
N ILE A 45 6.97 -5.00 -2.10
CA ILE A 45 8.39 -5.39 -2.21
C ILE A 45 8.60 -6.83 -1.69
N THR A 46 7.97 -7.17 -0.56
CA THR A 46 8.10 -8.51 0.03
C THR A 46 7.49 -9.59 -0.86
N ALA A 47 6.37 -9.30 -1.51
CA ALA A 47 5.72 -10.20 -2.45
C ALA A 47 6.59 -10.39 -3.71
N LEU A 48 7.12 -9.30 -4.28
CA LEU A 48 7.94 -9.35 -5.49
C LEU A 48 9.33 -9.99 -5.29
N ASN A 49 9.88 -9.97 -4.07
CA ASN A 49 11.17 -10.60 -3.75
C ASN A 49 11.03 -12.07 -3.28
N LYS A 50 9.80 -12.61 -3.23
CA LYS A 50 9.52 -14.00 -2.85
C LYS A 50 9.32 -14.92 -4.06
N ASP A 51 9.25 -14.35 -5.26
CA ASP A 51 9.44 -15.03 -6.54
C ASP A 51 10.93 -15.15 -6.87
#